data_AF-A0A3D4DRT1-F1
#
_entry.id   AF-A0A3D4DRT1-F1
#
_cell.length_a   1.000
_cell.length_b   1.000
_cell.length_c   1.000
_cell.angle_alpha   90.00
_cell.angle_beta   90.00
_cell.angle_gamma   90.00
#
_symmetry.space_group_name_H-M   'P 1'
#
loop_
_entity.id
_entity.type
_entity.pdbx_description
1 polymer ?
#
loop_
_entity_poly.entity_id
_entity_poly.type
_entity_poly.pdbx_seq_one_letter_code
_entity_poly.pdbx_strand_id
1 'polypeptide(L)' 'MAEHKHGTMDTRVHEKTFEGFMKVTAGSVGVILVLLVLLAIFGA' A
#
# COMPACT_ATOMS: atom_id res chain seq x y z
N MET A 1 8.69 1.34 35.87
CA MET A 1 8.56 0.62 34.60
C MET A 1 7.07 0.58 34.28
N ALA A 2 6.58 1.35 33.33
CA ALA A 2 5.15 1.33 32.98
C ALA A 2 4.80 -0.10 32.54
N GLU A 3 3.85 -0.76 33.23
CA GLU A 3 3.40 -2.11 32.90
C GLU A 3 2.69 -2.08 31.55
N HIS A 4 3.45 -2.25 30.47
CA HIS A 4 2.89 -2.46 29.15
C HIS A 4 2.56 -3.95 28.99
N LYS A 5 1.26 -4.29 28.97
CA LYS A 5 0.82 -5.67 28.72
C LYS A 5 1.08 -6.00 27.25
N HIS A 6 1.87 -7.04 27.00
CA HIS A 6 2.17 -7.50 25.65
C HIS A 6 0.88 -7.72 24.84
N GLY A 7 0.84 -7.22 23.61
CA GLY A 7 -0.32 -7.33 22.71
C GLY A 7 -1.46 -6.33 22.97
N THR A 8 -1.31 -5.40 23.94
CA THR A 8 -2.30 -4.34 24.20
C THR A 8 -1.87 -2.97 23.68
N MET A 9 -0.81 -2.93 22.88
CA MET A 9 -0.38 -1.70 22.22
C MET A 9 -1.44 -1.22 21.24
N ASP A 10 -1.69 0.09 21.26
CA ASP A 10 -2.56 0.73 20.28
C ASP A 10 -1.96 0.64 18.86
N THR A 11 -2.67 -0.04 17.97
CA THR A 11 -2.25 -0.30 16.58
C THR A 11 -2.85 0.67 15.56
N ARG A 12 -3.62 1.68 15.97
CA ARG A 12 -4.36 2.57 15.05
C ARG A 12 -3.48 3.20 13.97
N VAL A 13 -2.26 3.61 14.33
CA VAL A 13 -1.29 4.19 13.38
C VAL A 13 -0.78 3.15 12.38
N HIS A 14 -0.54 1.92 12.83
CA HIS A 14 -0.08 0.82 11.99
C HIS A 14 -1.14 0.42 10.98
N GLU A 15 -2.40 0.29 11.42
CA GLU A 15 -3.54 -0.02 10.55
C GLU A 15 -3.73 1.05 9.47
N LYS A 16 -3.74 2.33 9.86
CA LYS A 16 -3.85 3.44 8.90
C LYS A 16 -2.70 3.47 7.90
N THR A 17 -1.49 3.15 8.34
CA THR A 17 -0.31 3.08 7.47
C THR A 17 -0.45 1.95 6.47
N PHE A 18 -0.90 0.77 6.92
CA PHE A 18 -1.14 -0.38 6.05
C PHE A 18 -2.23 -0.10 5.01
N GLU A 19 -3.34 0.53 5.41
CA GLU A 19 -4.37 0.97 4.46
C GLU A 19 -3.79 1.93 3.40
N GLY A 20 -2.96 2.89 3.82
CA GLY A 20 -2.27 3.80 2.92
C GLY A 20 -1.35 3.06 1.96
N PHE A 21 -0.55 2.12 2.47
CA PHE A 21 0.33 1.28 1.67
C PHE A 21 -0.42 0.47 0.61
N MET A 22 -1.55 -0.15 0.98
CA MET A 22 -2.37 -0.93 0.05
C MET A 22 -2.95 -0.06 -1.06
N LYS A 23 -3.42 1.16 -0.74
CA LYS A 23 -3.92 2.11 -1.74
C LYS A 23 -2.83 2.52 -2.74
N VAL A 24 -1.64 2.85 -2.24
CA VAL A 24 -0.50 3.22 -3.11
C VAL A 24 -0.06 2.05 -3.97
N THR A 25 -0.01 0.84 -3.41
CA THR A 25 0.40 -0.37 -4.13
C THR A 25 -0.58 -0.69 -5.26
N ALA A 26 -1.89 -0.70 -4.97
CA ALA A 26 -2.92 -0.93 -5.98
C ALA A 26 -2.89 0.14 -7.10
N GLY A 27 -2.75 1.42 -6.71
CA GLY A 27 -2.60 2.52 -7.66
C GLY A 27 -1.37 2.37 -8.56
N SER A 28 -0.22 2.02 -7.98
CA SER A 28 1.04 1.79 -8.70
C SER A 28 0.91 0.66 -9.71
N VAL A 29 0.32 -0.47 -9.32
CA VAL A 29 0.07 -1.60 -10.23
C VAL A 29 -0.85 -1.18 -11.38
N GLY A 30 -1.94 -0.46 -11.08
CA GLY A 30 -2.86 0.05 -12.11
C GLY A 30 -2.16 0.96 -13.13
N VAL A 31 -1.31 1.88 -12.66
CA VAL A 31 -0.52 2.77 -13.54
C VAL A 31 0.44 1.97 -14.41
N ILE A 32 1.17 1.00 -13.84
CA ILE A 32 2.09 0.15 -14.61
C ILE A 32 1.34 -0.61 -15.70
N LEU A 33 0.17 -1.19 -15.40
CA LEU A 33 -0.64 -1.90 -16.39
C LEU A 33 -1.10 -0.97 -17.53
N VAL A 34 -1.56 0.24 -17.21
CA VAL A 34 -1.93 1.24 -18.22
C VAL A 34 -0.74 1.59 -19.11
N LEU A 35 0.44 1.82 -18.53
CA LEU A 35 1.64 2.11 -19.29
C LEU A 35 2.05 0.93 -20.19
N LEU A 36 1.94 -0.30 -19.72
CA LEU A 36 2.21 -1.49 -20.52
C LEU A 36 1.24 -1.62 -21.70
N VAL A 37 -0.05 -1.34 -21.49
CA VAL A 37 -1.05 -1.34 -22.58
C VAL A 37 -0.75 -0.24 -23.59
N LEU A 38 -0.41 0.97 -23.15
CA LEU A 38 -0.02 2.06 -24.05
C LEU A 38 1.24 1.70 -24.83
N LEU A 39 2.25 1.11 -24.18
CA LEU A 39 3.47 0.64 -24.85
C LEU A 39 3.14 -0.41 -25.91
N ALA A 40 2.24 -1.36 -25.62
CA ALA A 40 1.84 -2.38 -26.56
C ALA A 40 1.07 -1.84 -27.78
N ILE A 41 0.35 -0.73 -27.64
CA ILE A 41 -0.40 -0.11 -28.74
C ILE A 41 0.49 0.83 -29.57
N PHE A 42 1.35 1.62 -28.93
CA PHE A 42 2.10 2.70 -29.58
C PHE A 42 3.59 2.39 -29.83
N GLY A 43 4.16 1.42 -29.13
CA GLY A 43 5.58 1.06 -29.19
C GLY A 43 5.86 -0.39 -29.60
N ALA A 44 4.82 -1.14 -30.01
CA ALA A 44 4.97 -2.41 -30.72
C ALA A 44 5.18 -2.19 -32.23
#